data_AF-A0AA91DB17-F1
#
_entry.id   AF-A0AA91DB17-F1
#
_cell.length_a   1.000
_cell.length_b   1.000
_cell.length_c   1.000
_cell.angle_alpha   90.00
_cell.angle_beta   90.00
_cell.angle_gamma   90.00
#
_symmetry.space_group_name_H-M   'P 1'
#
loop_
_entity.id
_entity.type
_entity.pdbx_description
1 polymer ?
#
loop_
_entity_poly.entity_id
_entity_poly.type
_entity_poly.pdbx_seq_one_letter_code
_entity_poly.pdbx_strand_id
1 'polypeptide(L)'
;MDQDEWLIWNGAHGLVTTVTIERVEAGACGRNAWLDEPFDMVGPFSFDELKTHGRIAFAACIVMSRQRWQDDQEELRRESLKIRRAAEQRINEKFERLYGGHGRHQVNRKPVDERQHRETLNLPIDGTLESSQIKAAFRRLAQKAHPDAGGSNEQFIRIAEARNALLEYIS
;
A
#
# COMPACT_ATOMS: atom_id res chain seq x y z
N MET A 1 17.28 -20.61 30.22
CA MET A 1 18.06 -19.49 29.68
C MET A 1 17.06 -18.55 29.03
N ASP A 2 16.98 -17.32 29.52
CA ASP A 2 16.01 -16.31 29.06
C ASP A 2 16.15 -16.11 27.55
N GLN A 3 15.20 -16.65 26.78
CA GLN A 3 14.96 -16.19 25.42
C GLN A 3 14.33 -14.81 25.57
N ASP A 4 15.16 -13.77 25.51
CA ASP A 4 14.67 -12.40 25.50
C ASP A 4 13.72 -12.26 24.30
N GLU A 5 12.43 -12.09 24.59
CA GLU A 5 11.40 -11.86 23.58
C GLU A 5 11.55 -10.41 23.07
N TRP A 6 11.90 -10.26 21.80
CA TRP A 6 12.05 -8.96 21.15
C TRP A 6 10.82 -8.64 20.31
N LEU A 7 10.68 -7.38 19.93
CA LEU A 7 9.64 -6.90 19.03
C LEU A 7 10.28 -6.26 17.81
N ILE A 8 9.74 -6.55 16.64
CA ILE A 8 10.02 -5.80 15.41
C ILE A 8 8.85 -4.87 15.12
N TRP A 9 9.14 -3.59 14.94
CA TRP A 9 8.19 -2.57 14.52
C TRP A 9 8.51 -2.12 13.10
N ASN A 10 7.55 -2.24 12.18
CA ASN A 10 7.64 -1.67 10.84
C ASN A 10 6.72 -0.44 10.75
N GLY A 11 7.32 0.74 10.81
CA GLY A 11 6.58 2.01 10.79
C GLY A 11 5.89 2.30 9.46
N ALA A 12 6.38 1.75 8.34
CA ALA A 12 5.76 1.95 7.04
C ALA A 12 4.41 1.22 6.94
N HIS A 13 4.30 0.02 7.52
CA HIS A 13 3.06 -0.76 7.54
C HIS A 13 2.25 -0.56 8.82
N GLY A 14 2.85 0.00 9.88
CA GLY A 14 2.22 0.13 11.19
C GLY A 14 2.02 -1.20 11.89
N LEU A 15 2.93 -2.16 11.67
CA LEU A 15 2.87 -3.52 12.18
C LEU A 15 3.92 -3.75 13.25
N VAL A 16 3.51 -4.39 14.34
CA VAL A 16 4.40 -4.89 15.41
C VAL A 16 4.29 -6.41 15.47
N THR A 17 5.41 -7.09 15.65
CA THR A 17 5.45 -8.57 15.73
C THR A 17 6.52 -9.00 16.73
N THR A 18 6.23 -10.03 17.52
CA THR A 18 7.22 -10.68 18.38
C THR A 18 8.24 -11.44 17.54
N VAL A 19 9.51 -11.29 17.87
CA VAL A 19 10.63 -11.95 17.20
C VAL A 19 11.65 -12.46 18.20
N THR A 20 12.37 -13.49 17.80
CA THR A 20 13.52 -14.07 18.50
C THR A 20 14.79 -13.78 17.71
N ILE A 21 15.93 -13.82 18.39
CA ILE A 21 17.24 -13.74 17.75
C ILE A 21 17.73 -15.17 17.58
N GLU A 22 17.84 -15.62 16.34
CA GLU A 22 18.28 -16.98 16.02
C GLU A 22 19.81 -17.08 16.09
N ARG A 23 20.51 -16.13 15.46
CA ARG A 23 21.94 -16.19 15.28
C ARG A 23 22.63 -14.92 15.77
N VAL A 24 23.70 -15.12 16.55
CA VAL A 24 24.61 -14.07 16.97
C VAL A 24 26.04 -14.50 16.66
N GLU A 25 26.75 -13.69 15.88
CA GLU A 25 28.13 -13.95 15.47
C GLU A 25 29.06 -12.84 15.98
N ALA A 26 30.27 -13.21 16.38
CA ALA A 26 31.30 -12.25 16.71
C ALA A 26 31.90 -11.65 15.41
N GLY A 27 31.77 -10.34 15.25
CA GLY A 27 32.39 -9.58 14.18
C GLY A 27 33.55 -8.72 14.68
N ALA A 28 34.25 -8.05 13.75
CA ALA A 28 35.40 -7.20 14.06
C ALA A 28 35.06 -6.01 14.98
N CYS A 29 33.81 -5.55 14.97
CA CYS A 29 33.34 -4.36 15.71
C CYS A 29 32.35 -4.69 16.84
N GLY A 30 32.23 -5.97 17.24
CA GLY A 30 31.24 -6.42 18.23
C GLY A 30 30.39 -7.58 17.72
N ARG A 31 29.30 -7.88 18.42
CA ARG A 31 28.40 -8.99 18.07
C ARG A 31 27.32 -8.54 17.09
N ASN A 32 27.20 -9.27 15.98
CA ASN A 32 26.16 -9.09 14.98
C ASN A 32 25.04 -10.10 15.22
N ALA A 33 23.78 -9.67 15.08
CA ALA A 33 22.61 -10.52 15.23
C ALA A 33 21.75 -10.55 13.97
N TRP A 34 21.05 -11.67 13.83
CA TRP A 34 19.97 -11.90 12.87
C TRP A 34 18.73 -12.38 13.63
N LEU A 35 17.56 -11.98 13.15
CA LEU A 35 16.30 -12.50 13.69
C LEU A 35 16.07 -13.94 13.22
N ASP A 36 15.12 -14.60 13.88
CA ASP A 36 14.60 -15.92 13.50
C ASP A 36 13.59 -15.83 12.34
N GLU A 37 13.28 -16.95 11.71
CA GLU A 37 12.24 -17.05 10.68
C GLU A 37 10.90 -16.48 11.18
N PRO A 38 10.13 -15.78 10.34
CA PRO A 38 10.34 -15.49 8.91
C PRO A 38 11.18 -14.23 8.64
N PHE A 39 11.93 -13.75 9.63
CA PHE A 39 12.69 -12.50 9.58
C PHE A 39 14.21 -12.71 9.57
N ASP A 40 14.69 -13.89 9.23
CA ASP A 40 16.12 -14.26 9.10
C ASP A 40 16.91 -13.33 8.16
N MET A 41 16.23 -12.72 7.19
CA MET A 41 16.75 -11.67 6.30
C MET A 41 17.03 -10.32 7.01
N VAL A 42 16.56 -10.13 8.23
CA VAL A 42 16.73 -8.90 9.02
C VAL A 42 18.00 -9.02 9.86
N GLY A 43 19.08 -8.53 9.27
CA GLY A 43 20.43 -8.50 9.84
C GLY A 43 21.47 -8.40 8.73
N PRO A 44 22.77 -8.28 9.05
CA PRO A 44 23.31 -8.13 10.40
C PRO A 44 23.02 -6.76 11.01
N PHE A 45 22.63 -6.73 12.29
CA PHE A 45 22.59 -5.51 13.11
C PHE A 45 23.38 -5.70 14.42
N SER A 46 23.78 -4.61 15.08
CA SER A 46 24.56 -4.68 16.32
C SER A 46 23.74 -5.22 17.49
N PHE A 47 24.09 -6.42 17.95
CA PHE A 47 23.46 -7.05 19.11
C PHE A 47 23.79 -6.31 20.41
N ASP A 48 25.02 -5.81 20.52
CA ASP A 48 25.48 -5.06 21.69
C ASP A 48 24.71 -3.75 21.84
N GLU A 49 24.50 -3.02 20.74
CA GLU A 49 23.71 -1.78 20.73
C GLU A 49 22.24 -2.06 21.10
N LEU A 50 21.63 -3.11 20.53
CA LEU A 50 20.28 -3.53 20.88
C LEU A 50 20.15 -3.84 22.37
N LYS A 51 21.14 -4.51 22.96
CA LYS A 51 21.18 -4.82 24.39
C LYS A 51 21.37 -3.57 25.25
N THR A 52 22.25 -2.66 24.86
CA THR A 52 22.55 -1.44 25.62
C THR A 52 21.41 -0.44 25.61
N HIS A 53 20.79 -0.20 24.45
CA HIS A 53 19.73 0.81 24.32
C HIS A 53 18.32 0.23 24.45
N GLY A 54 18.18 -1.09 24.35
CA GLY A 54 16.90 -1.78 24.28
C GLY A 54 16.19 -1.61 22.94
N ARG A 55 16.82 -0.97 21.95
CA ARG A 55 16.30 -0.79 20.60
C ARG A 55 17.43 -0.57 19.59
N ILE A 56 17.20 -0.94 18.35
CA ILE A 56 18.06 -0.66 17.20
C ILE A 56 17.22 -0.47 15.94
N ALA A 57 17.56 0.54 15.14
CA ALA A 57 16.95 0.73 13.83
C ALA A 57 17.70 -0.09 12.77
N PHE A 58 16.96 -0.78 11.91
CA PHE A 58 17.51 -1.52 10.79
C PHE A 58 16.58 -1.41 9.58
N ALA A 59 17.08 -0.80 8.50
CA ALA A 59 16.28 -0.46 7.33
C ALA A 59 14.99 0.29 7.71
N ALA A 60 13.82 -0.19 7.28
CA ALA A 60 12.52 0.40 7.61
C ALA A 60 11.94 -0.07 8.96
N CYS A 61 12.66 -0.94 9.67
CA CYS A 61 12.20 -1.57 10.90
C CYS A 61 13.00 -1.08 12.11
N ILE A 62 12.40 -1.22 13.29
CA ILE A 62 13.07 -1.04 14.57
C ILE A 62 12.87 -2.31 15.38
N VAL A 63 13.97 -2.94 15.81
CA VAL A 63 13.95 -4.06 16.75
C VAL A 63 14.11 -3.49 18.14
N MET A 64 13.28 -3.91 19.10
CA MET A 64 13.30 -3.35 20.45
C MET A 64 12.77 -4.32 21.50
N SER A 65 13.13 -4.07 22.76
CA SER A 65 12.59 -4.82 23.88
C SER A 65 11.11 -4.48 24.11
N ARG A 66 10.38 -5.37 24.79
CA ARG A 66 8.99 -5.08 25.20
C ARG A 66 8.88 -3.81 26.04
N GLN A 67 9.86 -3.52 26.90
CA GLN A 67 9.86 -2.28 27.69
C GLN A 67 9.98 -1.05 26.79
N ARG A 68 10.93 -1.04 25.85
CA ARG A 68 11.10 0.09 24.93
C ARG A 68 9.88 0.30 24.05
N TRP A 69 9.23 -0.77 23.62
CA TRP A 69 7.96 -0.66 22.92
C TRP A 69 6.89 0.01 23.77
N GLN A 70 6.74 -0.37 25.04
CA GLN A 70 5.73 0.25 25.92
C GLN A 70 5.96 1.75 26.07
N ASP A 71 7.22 2.17 26.20
CA ASP A 71 7.61 3.57 26.34
C ASP A 71 7.37 4.37 25.03
N ASP A 72 7.69 3.79 23.88
CA ASP A 72 7.76 4.51 22.59
C ASP A 72 6.50 4.35 21.71
N GLN A 73 5.60 3.41 22.01
CA GLN A 73 4.53 2.99 21.09
C GLN A 73 3.59 4.11 20.63
N GLU A 74 3.33 5.12 21.47
CA GLU A 74 2.41 6.20 21.13
C GLU A 74 3.01 7.11 20.05
N GLU A 75 4.28 7.48 20.21
CA GLU A 75 4.98 8.31 19.22
C GLU A 75 5.17 7.53 17.92
N LEU A 76 5.64 6.29 18.00
CA LEU A 76 5.87 5.43 16.83
C LEU A 76 4.60 5.23 16.00
N ARG A 77 3.44 5.05 16.65
CA ARG A 77 2.15 4.96 15.95
C ARG A 77 1.73 6.28 15.32
N ARG A 78 1.98 7.41 15.99
CA ARG A 78 1.68 8.74 15.43
C ARG A 78 2.53 9.02 14.19
N GLU A 79 3.81 8.69 14.22
CA GLU A 79 4.71 8.81 13.08
C GLU A 79 4.31 7.88 11.93
N SER A 80 3.99 6.62 12.21
CA SER A 80 3.49 5.67 11.20
C SER A 80 2.22 6.18 10.51
N LEU A 81 1.29 6.77 11.26
CA LEU A 81 0.09 7.36 10.69
C LEU A 81 0.41 8.54 9.75
N LYS A 82 1.38 9.40 10.11
CA LYS A 82 1.84 10.49 9.24
C LYS A 82 2.46 9.94 7.95
N ILE A 83 3.32 8.94 8.04
CA ILE A 83 3.97 8.28 6.89
C ILE A 83 2.91 7.71 5.95
N ARG A 84 1.95 6.95 6.49
CA ARG A 84 0.88 6.34 5.70
C ARG A 84 -0.02 7.38 5.04
N ARG A 85 -0.41 8.44 5.76
CA ARG A 85 -1.20 9.56 5.19
C ARG A 85 -0.44 10.25 4.07
N ALA A 86 0.86 10.51 4.24
CA ALA A 86 1.67 11.13 3.20
C ALA A 86 1.81 10.22 1.96
N ALA A 87 1.95 8.90 2.16
CA ALA A 87 1.96 7.94 1.07
C ALA A 87 0.62 7.92 0.32
N GLU A 88 -0.49 7.88 1.04
CA GLU A 88 -1.85 7.94 0.48
C GLU A 88 -2.08 9.25 -0.28
N GLN A 89 -1.68 10.39 0.27
CA GLN A 89 -1.74 11.68 -0.41
C GLN A 89 -0.91 11.69 -1.70
N ARG A 90 0.30 11.15 -1.69
CA ARG A 90 1.12 11.05 -2.92
C ARG A 90 0.47 10.16 -3.98
N ILE A 91 -0.16 9.06 -3.57
CA ILE A 91 -0.91 8.19 -4.47
C ILE A 91 -2.12 8.94 -5.02
N ASN A 92 -2.89 9.61 -4.18
CA ASN A 92 -4.05 10.40 -4.59
C ASN A 92 -3.66 11.56 -5.50
N GLU A 93 -2.60 12.31 -5.19
CA GLU A 93 -2.09 13.38 -6.04
C GLU A 93 -1.59 12.86 -7.39
N LYS A 94 -0.88 11.72 -7.41
CA LYS A 94 -0.51 11.07 -8.67
C LYS A 94 -1.75 10.68 -9.45
N PHE A 95 -2.76 10.15 -8.76
CA PHE A 95 -4.03 9.79 -9.37
C PHE A 95 -4.74 11.04 -9.92
N GLU A 96 -4.82 12.15 -9.18
CA GLU A 96 -5.39 13.42 -9.64
C GLU A 96 -4.59 14.04 -10.79
N ARG A 97 -3.26 14.00 -10.77
CA ARG A 97 -2.42 14.51 -11.86
C ARG A 97 -2.58 13.68 -13.13
N LEU A 98 -2.69 12.36 -13.00
CA LEU A 98 -2.82 11.44 -14.13
C LEU A 98 -4.27 11.34 -14.65
N TYR A 99 -5.27 11.53 -13.78
CA TYR A 99 -6.68 11.21 -14.06
C TYR A 99 -7.68 12.32 -13.70
N GLY A 100 -7.30 13.35 -12.94
CA GLY A 100 -8.17 14.44 -12.47
C GLY A 100 -8.40 15.57 -13.49
N GLY A 101 -7.89 15.45 -14.72
CA GLY A 101 -7.95 16.48 -15.76
C GLY A 101 -9.24 16.55 -16.60
N HIS A 102 -10.15 15.58 -16.53
CA HIS A 102 -11.31 15.51 -17.43
C HIS A 102 -12.60 16.19 -16.93
N GLY A 103 -12.54 16.96 -15.84
CA GLY A 103 -13.70 17.64 -15.27
C GLY A 103 -13.91 19.10 -15.73
N ARG A 104 -13.05 19.67 -16.59
CA ARG A 104 -13.10 21.11 -16.91
C ARG A 104 -13.06 21.50 -18.38
N HIS A 105 -13.15 20.54 -19.30
CA HIS A 105 -13.31 20.85 -20.72
C HIS A 105 -14.79 20.77 -21.13
N GLN A 106 -15.43 21.93 -21.16
CA GLN A 106 -16.62 22.19 -21.95
C GLN A 106 -16.27 21.98 -23.43
N VAL A 107 -16.47 20.77 -23.97
CA VAL A 107 -16.23 20.49 -25.39
C VAL A 107 -17.38 19.65 -25.95
N ASN A 108 -18.12 20.27 -26.87
CA ASN A 108 -19.05 19.69 -27.85
C ASN A 108 -19.39 18.19 -27.69
N ARG A 109 -20.61 17.92 -27.23
CA ARG A 109 -21.22 16.59 -27.17
C ARG A 109 -21.23 15.93 -28.55
N LYS A 110 -20.24 15.08 -28.83
CA LYS A 110 -20.45 13.96 -29.74
C LYS A 110 -21.41 12.98 -29.05
N PRO A 111 -22.34 12.34 -29.79
CA PRO A 111 -23.20 11.33 -29.21
C PRO A 111 -22.32 10.24 -28.59
N VAL A 112 -22.59 9.93 -27.32
CA VAL A 112 -21.92 8.90 -26.54
C VAL A 112 -22.09 7.58 -27.28
N ASP A 113 -20.99 6.95 -27.69
CA ASP A 113 -21.03 5.61 -28.28
C ASP A 113 -21.22 4.59 -27.14
N GLU A 114 -22.48 4.47 -26.70
CA GLU A 114 -22.91 3.60 -25.59
C GLU A 114 -22.38 2.17 -25.76
N ARG A 115 -22.35 1.70 -27.01
CA ARG A 115 -21.93 0.34 -27.36
C ARG A 115 -20.46 0.10 -27.04
N GLN A 116 -19.60 1.02 -27.47
CA GLN A 116 -18.16 0.95 -27.22
C GLN A 116 -17.83 1.01 -25.72
N HIS A 117 -18.58 1.81 -24.96
CA HIS A 117 -18.39 1.91 -23.50
C HIS A 117 -18.89 0.66 -22.76
N ARG A 118 -20.00 0.05 -23.19
CA ARG A 118 -20.47 -1.24 -22.65
C ARG A 118 -19.43 -2.34 -22.90
N GLU A 119 -18.88 -2.43 -24.10
CA GLU A 119 -17.81 -3.38 -24.44
C GLU A 119 -16.56 -3.16 -23.59
N THR A 120 -16.14 -1.91 -23.41
CA THR A 120 -14.96 -1.56 -22.60
C THR A 120 -15.10 -1.98 -21.13
N LEU A 121 -16.32 -1.95 -20.58
CA LEU A 121 -16.61 -2.44 -19.23
C LEU A 121 -16.98 -3.93 -19.17
N ASN A 122 -16.95 -4.64 -20.29
CA ASN A 122 -17.46 -6.01 -20.42
C ASN A 122 -18.90 -6.14 -19.87
N LEU A 123 -19.75 -5.16 -20.20
CA LEU A 123 -21.18 -5.12 -19.88
C LEU A 123 -21.99 -5.65 -21.07
N PRO A 124 -23.22 -6.17 -20.84
CA PRO A 124 -24.12 -6.57 -21.91
C PRO A 124 -24.34 -5.44 -22.90
N ILE A 125 -24.13 -5.72 -24.19
CA ILE A 125 -24.30 -4.76 -25.28
C ILE A 125 -25.76 -4.28 -25.36
N ASP A 126 -26.70 -5.19 -25.13
CA ASP A 126 -28.13 -4.95 -25.19
C ASP A 126 -28.78 -5.11 -23.81
N GLY A 127 -29.93 -4.46 -23.62
CA GLY A 127 -30.73 -4.53 -22.40
C GLY A 127 -30.53 -3.35 -21.43
N THR A 128 -31.37 -3.32 -20.40
CA THR A 128 -31.39 -2.25 -19.38
C THR A 128 -30.12 -2.30 -18.55
N LEU A 129 -29.45 -1.15 -18.43
CA LEU A 129 -28.19 -1.02 -17.71
C LEU A 129 -28.41 -0.25 -16.41
N GLU A 130 -28.02 -0.84 -15.28
CA GLU A 130 -28.11 -0.18 -13.98
C GLU A 130 -26.80 0.46 -13.54
N SER A 131 -26.91 1.57 -12.79
CA SER A 131 -25.78 2.22 -12.11
C SER A 131 -24.97 1.25 -11.24
N SER A 132 -25.65 0.28 -10.61
CA SER A 132 -25.05 -0.77 -9.78
C SER A 132 -24.10 -1.66 -10.58
N GLN A 133 -24.50 -2.06 -11.79
CA GLN A 133 -23.76 -2.92 -12.71
C GLN A 133 -22.54 -2.19 -13.28
N ILE A 134 -22.68 -0.92 -13.68
CA ILE A 134 -21.57 -0.08 -14.17
C ILE A 134 -20.49 0.06 -13.09
N LYS A 135 -20.88 0.39 -11.85
CA LYS A 135 -19.94 0.55 -10.73
C LYS A 135 -19.27 -0.78 -10.36
N ALA A 136 -19.99 -1.90 -10.40
CA ALA A 136 -19.42 -3.22 -10.13
C ALA A 136 -18.40 -3.65 -11.19
N ALA A 137 -18.75 -3.48 -12.48
CA ALA A 137 -17.86 -3.76 -13.60
C ALA A 137 -16.59 -2.91 -13.56
N PHE A 138 -16.74 -1.61 -13.30
CA PHE A 138 -15.62 -0.68 -13.11
C PHE A 138 -14.68 -1.15 -12.00
N ARG A 139 -15.17 -1.45 -10.80
CA ARG A 139 -14.31 -1.89 -9.68
C ARG A 139 -13.50 -3.14 -10.03
N ARG A 140 -14.14 -4.13 -10.66
CA ARG A 140 -13.49 -5.38 -11.07
C ARG A 140 -12.35 -5.13 -12.08
N LEU A 141 -12.56 -4.23 -13.03
CA LEU A 141 -11.58 -3.96 -14.09
C LEU A 141 -10.50 -2.98 -13.64
N ALA A 142 -10.85 -1.98 -12.83
CA ALA A 142 -9.93 -1.03 -12.22
C ALA A 142 -8.90 -1.74 -11.34
N GLN A 143 -9.31 -2.75 -10.57
CA GLN A 143 -8.40 -3.54 -9.73
C GLN A 143 -7.39 -4.36 -10.55
N LYS A 144 -7.76 -4.81 -11.75
CA LYS A 144 -6.88 -5.57 -12.66
C LYS A 144 -5.99 -4.65 -13.51
N ALA A 145 -6.49 -3.48 -13.88
CA ALA A 145 -5.75 -2.48 -14.63
C ALA A 145 -4.85 -1.61 -13.73
N HIS A 146 -4.87 -1.83 -12.42
CA HIS A 146 -4.03 -1.09 -11.48
C HIS A 146 -2.54 -1.41 -11.71
N PRO A 147 -1.64 -0.40 -11.73
CA PRO A 147 -0.20 -0.61 -11.94
C PRO A 147 0.45 -1.55 -10.92
N ASP A 148 0.00 -1.50 -9.66
CA ASP A 148 0.49 -2.41 -8.60
C ASP A 148 0.11 -3.89 -8.83
N ALA A 149 -0.85 -4.16 -9.71
CA ALA A 149 -1.23 -5.51 -10.16
C ALA A 149 -0.67 -5.86 -11.55
N GLY A 150 0.23 -5.03 -12.09
CA GLY A 150 0.82 -5.20 -13.44
C GLY A 150 -0.08 -4.73 -14.58
N GLY A 151 -1.13 -3.94 -14.30
CA GLY A 151 -2.08 -3.44 -15.28
C GLY A 151 -1.57 -2.25 -16.11
N SER A 152 -2.14 -2.07 -17.31
CA SER A 152 -1.83 -0.94 -18.19
C SER A 152 -2.61 0.33 -17.82
N ASN A 153 -1.87 1.44 -17.68
CA ASN A 153 -2.41 2.78 -17.46
C ASN A 153 -3.44 3.17 -18.55
N GLU A 154 -3.19 2.82 -19.81
CA GLU A 154 -4.11 3.08 -20.92
C GLU A 154 -5.43 2.30 -20.79
N GLN A 155 -5.36 1.07 -20.28
CA GLN A 155 -6.54 0.24 -20.08
C GLN A 155 -7.40 0.82 -18.96
N PHE A 156 -6.79 1.28 -17.87
CA PHE A 156 -7.50 1.96 -16.78
C PHE A 156 -8.23 3.22 -17.26
N ILE A 157 -7.60 4.03 -18.13
CA ILE A 157 -8.20 5.23 -18.73
C ILE A 157 -9.49 4.87 -19.49
N ARG A 158 -9.42 3.89 -20.41
CA ARG A 158 -10.59 3.46 -21.19
C ARG A 158 -11.73 2.98 -20.30
N ILE A 159 -11.42 2.23 -19.26
CA ILE A 159 -12.41 1.73 -18.27
C ILE A 159 -13.04 2.89 -17.48
N ALA A 160 -12.27 3.90 -17.08
CA ALA A 160 -12.77 5.06 -16.35
C ALA A 160 -13.65 5.97 -17.21
N GLU A 161 -13.24 6.24 -18.46
CA GLU A 161 -14.04 6.99 -19.43
C GLU A 161 -15.38 6.30 -19.70
N ALA A 162 -15.35 4.99 -19.95
CA ALA A 162 -16.57 4.20 -20.19
C ALA A 162 -17.54 4.23 -19.01
N ARG A 163 -17.04 4.21 -17.76
CA ARG A 163 -17.87 4.34 -16.56
C ARG A 163 -18.59 5.68 -16.53
N ASN A 164 -17.87 6.78 -16.74
CA ASN A 164 -18.44 8.13 -16.64
C ASN A 164 -19.49 8.35 -17.73
N ALA A 165 -19.17 7.98 -18.97
CA ALA A 165 -20.08 8.10 -20.10
C ALA A 165 -21.39 7.31 -19.89
N LEU A 166 -21.31 6.07 -19.37
CA LEU A 166 -22.50 5.27 -19.10
C LEU A 166 -23.30 5.78 -17.91
N LEU A 167 -22.66 6.30 -16.85
CA LEU A 167 -23.37 6.89 -15.71
C LEU A 167 -24.10 8.18 -16.10
N GLU A 168 -23.51 9.00 -16.99
CA GLU A 168 -24.19 10.18 -17.54
C GLU A 168 -25.34 9.80 -18.46
N TYR A 169 -25.23 8.70 -19.20
CA TYR A 169 -26.28 8.24 -20.11
C TYR A 169 -27.54 7.72 -19.39
N ILE A 170 -27.36 7.05 -18.24
CA ILE A 170 -28.49 6.49 -17.47
C ILE A 170 -29.03 7.44 -16.38
N SER A 171 -28.45 8.64 -16.24
CA SER A 171 -28.88 9.66 -15.27
C SER A 171 -30.00 10.53 -15.80
#